data_AF-A0A1I2UYX6-F1
#
_entry.id   AF-A0A1I2UYX6-F1
#
_cell.length_a   1.000
_cell.length_b   1.000
_cell.length_c   1.000
_cell.angle_alpha   90.00
_cell.angle_beta   90.00
_cell.angle_gamma   90.00
#
_symmetry.space_group_name_H-M   'P 1'
#
loop_
_entity.id
_entity.type
_entity.pdbx_description
1 polymer ?
#
loop_
_entity_poly.entity_id
_entity_poly.type
_entity_poly.pdbx_seq_one_letter_code
_entity_poly.pdbx_strand_id
1 'polypeptide(L)'
;MGSDQAPLPVPGQLVRVLKGKESGSYFVIVRLIDHRFVEIADGDKRKFDNAKKKNISHLELQSYISVEVQKSLRDIGRVTNGKLRFAIAHYLDGEISNKRKGESADG
;
A
#
# COMPACT_ATOMS: atom_id res chain seq x y z
N MET A 1 18.80 -25.62 0.01
CA MET A 1 18.39 -24.52 -0.88
C MET A 1 17.16 -23.86 -0.28
N GLY A 2 17.35 -22.74 0.41
CA GLY A 2 16.24 -21.99 1.01
C GLY A 2 15.42 -21.35 -0.09
N SER A 3 14.12 -21.67 -0.13
CA SER A 3 13.17 -21.00 -1.01
C SER A 3 13.00 -19.56 -0.54
N ASP A 4 13.66 -18.63 -1.23
CA ASP A 4 13.42 -17.20 -1.12
C ASP A 4 12.02 -16.90 -1.71
N GLN A 5 10.99 -17.22 -0.93
CA GLN A 5 9.61 -16.90 -1.30
C GLN A 5 9.43 -15.40 -1.07
N ALA A 6 9.38 -14.65 -2.17
CA ALA A 6 9.03 -13.23 -2.13
C ALA A 6 7.70 -13.06 -1.36
N PRO A 7 7.58 -12.03 -0.50
CA PRO A 7 6.40 -11.85 0.33
C PRO A 7 5.15 -11.71 -0.54
N LEU A 8 4.14 -12.54 -0.25
CA LEU A 8 2.86 -12.48 -0.96
C LEU A 8 2.11 -11.19 -0.57
N PRO A 9 1.52 -10.47 -1.55
CA PRO A 9 0.75 -9.28 -1.25
C PRO A 9 -0.51 -9.62 -0.46
N VAL A 10 -0.91 -8.75 0.47
CA VAL A 10 -2.12 -8.92 1.27
C VAL A 10 -3.03 -7.69 1.24
N PRO A 11 -4.36 -7.86 1.34
CA PRO A 11 -5.28 -6.73 1.49
C PRO A 11 -4.95 -5.87 2.72
N GLY A 12 -5.01 -4.54 2.56
CA GLY A 12 -4.61 -3.55 3.55
C GLY A 12 -3.12 -3.18 3.52
N GLN A 13 -2.30 -3.86 2.71
CA GLN A 13 -0.88 -3.54 2.57
C GLN A 13 -0.68 -2.28 1.72
N LEU A 14 0.26 -1.43 2.14
CA LEU A 14 0.70 -0.30 1.34
C LEU A 14 1.65 -0.74 0.24
N VAL A 15 1.54 -0.06 -0.91
CA VAL A 15 2.42 -0.28 -2.05
C VAL A 15 2.82 1.05 -2.66
N ARG A 16 4.04 1.11 -3.18
CA ARG A 16 4.50 2.20 -4.04
C ARG A 16 4.51 1.73 -5.48
N VAL A 17 4.00 2.56 -6.39
CA VAL A 17 4.03 2.25 -7.82
C VAL A 17 5.41 2.56 -8.39
N LEU A 18 6.06 1.58 -9.02
CA LEU A 18 7.39 1.73 -9.62
C LEU A 18 7.35 2.19 -11.08
N LYS A 19 6.29 1.83 -11.81
CA LYS A 19 6.18 2.05 -13.28
C LYS A 19 4.79 2.55 -13.71
N GLY A 20 4.76 3.43 -14.71
CA GLY A 20 3.56 3.97 -15.36
C GLY A 20 3.16 5.37 -14.88
N LYS A 21 1.96 5.83 -15.27
CA LYS A 21 1.47 7.21 -15.04
C LYS A 21 1.45 7.66 -13.56
N GLU A 22 1.27 6.72 -12.64
CA GLU A 22 1.21 6.99 -11.20
C GLU A 22 2.52 6.59 -10.48
N SER A 23 3.65 6.52 -11.22
CA SER A 23 4.94 6.17 -10.63
C SER A 23 5.30 7.09 -9.47
N GLY A 24 5.87 6.51 -8.41
CA GLY A 24 6.22 7.19 -7.17
C GLY A 24 5.06 7.40 -6.20
N SER A 25 3.80 7.21 -6.62
CA SER A 25 2.64 7.37 -5.75
C SER A 25 2.36 6.12 -4.90
N TYR A 26 1.74 6.33 -3.74
CA TYR A 26 1.39 5.29 -2.79
C TYR A 26 -0.09 4.93 -2.87
N PHE A 27 -0.38 3.65 -2.72
CA PHE A 27 -1.73 3.09 -2.71
C PHE A 27 -1.84 1.98 -1.67
N VAL A 28 -3.06 1.55 -1.40
CA VAL A 28 -3.37 0.38 -0.58
C VAL A 28 -3.94 -0.72 -1.45
N ILE A 29 -3.49 -1.97 -1.25
CA ILE A 29 -4.11 -3.14 -1.87
C ILE A 29 -5.48 -3.36 -1.24
N VAL A 30 -6.55 -3.28 -2.04
CA VAL A 30 -7.92 -3.51 -1.58
C VAL A 30 -8.44 -4.89 -1.95
N ARG A 31 -7.87 -5.52 -2.99
CA ARG A 31 -8.28 -6.86 -3.43
C ARG A 31 -7.13 -7.60 -4.11
N LEU A 32 -7.04 -8.90 -3.85
CA LEU A 32 -6.22 -9.82 -4.64
C LEU A 32 -7.06 -10.38 -5.79
N ILE A 33 -6.56 -10.30 -7.02
CA ILE A 33 -7.27 -10.83 -8.20
C ILE A 33 -6.71 -12.22 -8.52
N ASP A 34 -5.40 -12.31 -8.72
CA ASP A 34 -4.67 -13.52 -9.06
C ASP A 34 -3.18 -13.39 -8.65
N HIS A 35 -2.33 -14.33 -9.08
CA HIS A 35 -0.90 -14.38 -8.76
C HIS A 35 -0.06 -13.24 -9.39
N ARG A 36 -0.61 -12.52 -10.37
CA ARG A 36 0.06 -11.41 -11.07
C ARG A 36 -0.58 -10.05 -10.81
N PHE A 37 -1.86 -10.01 -10.45
CA PHE A 37 -2.63 -8.78 -10.39
C PHE A 37 -3.36 -8.56 -9.05
N VAL A 38 -3.41 -7.30 -8.66
CA VAL A 38 -4.13 -6.78 -7.48
C VAL A 38 -4.94 -5.55 -7.86
N GLU A 39 -5.90 -5.17 -7.03
CA GLU A 39 -6.56 -3.87 -7.10
C GLU A 39 -6.00 -2.94 -6.02
N ILE A 40 -5.67 -1.72 -6.42
CA ILE A 40 -5.08 -0.70 -5.54
C ILE A 40 -5.95 0.57 -5.52
N ALA A 41 -6.03 1.22 -4.35
CA ALA A 41 -6.79 2.44 -4.14
C ALA A 41 -6.08 3.38 -3.15
N ASP A 42 -6.19 4.69 -3.37
CA ASP A 42 -5.64 5.75 -2.50
C ASP A 42 -6.75 6.53 -1.75
N GLY A 43 -8.02 6.33 -2.14
CA GLY A 43 -9.15 7.06 -1.59
C GLY A 43 -9.28 8.50 -2.09
N ASP A 44 -8.45 8.94 -3.04
CA ASP A 44 -8.53 10.26 -3.66
C ASP A 44 -8.78 10.12 -5.17
N LYS A 45 -7.71 9.93 -5.96
CA LYS A 45 -7.79 9.71 -7.41
C LYS A 45 -8.36 8.33 -7.73
N ARG A 46 -8.06 7.33 -6.91
CA ARG A 46 -8.52 5.94 -7.00
C ARG A 46 -9.28 5.59 -5.73
N LYS A 47 -10.59 5.82 -5.78
CA LYS A 47 -11.54 5.42 -4.73
C LYS A 47 -11.71 3.90 -4.69
N PHE A 48 -12.21 3.36 -3.59
CA PHE A 48 -12.47 1.93 -3.44
C PHE A 48 -13.30 1.36 -4.61
N ASP A 49 -14.38 2.05 -5.02
CA ASP A 49 -15.25 1.61 -6.13
C ASP A 49 -14.57 1.65 -7.50
N ASN A 50 -13.56 2.51 -7.66
CA ASN A 50 -12.81 2.69 -8.91
C ASN A 50 -11.34 2.28 -8.70
N ALA A 51 -11.14 1.23 -7.90
CA ALA A 51 -9.83 0.69 -7.63
C ALA A 51 -9.17 0.26 -8.94
N LYS A 52 -7.85 0.43 -9.00
CA LYS A 52 -7.10 0.20 -10.24
C LYS A 52 -6.49 -1.19 -10.22
N LYS A 53 -6.77 -2.00 -11.25
CA LYS A 53 -6.02 -3.23 -11.51
C LYS A 53 -4.55 -2.90 -11.82
N LYS A 54 -3.62 -3.51 -11.08
CA LYS A 54 -2.18 -3.30 -11.22
C LYS A 54 -1.45 -4.64 -11.20
N ASN A 55 -0.40 -4.76 -12.01
CA ASN A 55 0.50 -5.91 -11.96
C ASN A 55 1.44 -5.76 -10.75
N ILE A 56 1.57 -6.83 -9.96
CA ILE A 56 2.42 -6.88 -8.76
C ILE A 56 3.88 -6.56 -9.10
N SER A 57 4.38 -6.97 -10.27
CA SER A 57 5.76 -6.67 -10.70
C SER A 57 6.06 -5.17 -10.90
N HIS A 58 5.02 -4.33 -10.92
CA HIS A 58 5.14 -2.87 -11.04
C HIS A 58 4.95 -2.18 -9.68
N LEU A 59 4.87 -2.93 -8.60
CA LEU A 59 4.66 -2.47 -7.25
C LEU A 59 5.86 -2.82 -6.39
N GLU A 60 6.18 -1.91 -5.48
CA GLU A 60 7.06 -2.15 -4.36
C GLU A 60 6.19 -2.35 -3.11
N LEU A 61 6.15 -3.57 -2.60
CA LEU A 61 5.38 -3.91 -1.40
C LEU A 61 6.05 -3.28 -0.18
N GLN A 62 5.31 -2.44 0.55
CA GLN A 62 5.82 -1.86 1.79
C GLN A 62 5.58 -2.84 2.95
N SER A 63 6.41 -2.75 3.99
CA SER A 63 6.25 -3.54 5.22
C SER A 63 5.00 -3.15 6.01
N TYR A 64 4.50 -1.93 5.81
CA TYR A 64 3.32 -1.43 6.52
C TYR A 64 2.02 -2.00 5.95
N ILE A 65 1.22 -2.57 6.86
CA ILE A 65 -0.12 -3.09 6.60
C ILE A 65 -1.09 -2.38 7.54
N SER A 66 -2.08 -1.68 6.96
CA SER A 66 -3.11 -1.03 7.75
C SER A 66 -4.11 -2.06 8.28
N VAL A 67 -4.00 -2.35 9.58
CA VAL A 67 -4.93 -3.25 10.28
C VAL A 67 -6.37 -2.76 10.16
N GLU A 68 -6.60 -1.46 10.20
CA GLU A 68 -7.95 -0.90 10.08
C GLU A 68 -8.56 -1.09 8.69
N VAL A 69 -7.78 -0.88 7.63
CA VAL A 69 -8.24 -1.19 6.26
C VAL A 69 -8.48 -2.68 6.12
N GLN A 70 -7.56 -3.52 6.61
CA GLN A 70 -7.69 -4.97 6.51
C GLN A 70 -8.94 -5.49 7.24
N LYS A 71 -9.23 -4.99 8.45
CA LYS A 71 -10.48 -5.31 9.18
C LYS A 71 -11.70 -4.90 8.38
N SER A 72 -11.74 -3.67 7.87
CA SER A 72 -12.89 -3.18 7.08
C SER A 72 -13.14 -4.05 5.84
N LEU A 73 -12.08 -4.44 5.13
CA LEU A 73 -12.16 -5.35 3.98
C LEU A 73 -12.62 -6.76 4.37
N ARG A 74 -12.16 -7.29 5.51
CA ARG A 74 -12.51 -8.63 5.99
C ARG A 74 -13.95 -8.71 6.48
N ASP A 75 -14.38 -7.74 7.27
CA ASP A 75 -15.64 -7.79 8.01
C ASP A 75 -16.82 -7.32 7.16
N ILE A 76 -16.60 -6.30 6.32
CA ILE A 76 -17.66 -5.62 5.55
C ILE A 76 -17.46 -5.82 4.03
N GLY A 77 -16.30 -6.30 3.59
CA GLY A 77 -15.96 -6.38 2.17
C GLY A 77 -15.67 -5.02 1.53
N ARG A 78 -15.58 -3.95 2.33
CA ARG A 78 -15.47 -2.57 1.86
C ARG A 78 -14.67 -1.71 2.81
N VAL A 79 -13.96 -0.72 2.27
CA VAL A 79 -13.28 0.30 3.06
C VAL A 79 -13.67 1.70 2.56
N THR A 80 -13.75 2.66 3.49
CA THR A 80 -14.05 4.04 3.13
C THR A 80 -12.80 4.72 2.55
N ASN A 81 -13.02 5.66 1.64
CA ASN A 81 -11.94 6.46 1.05
C ASN A 81 -11.14 7.23 2.11
N GLY A 82 -11.78 7.64 3.22
CA GLY A 82 -11.10 8.30 4.33
C GLY A 82 -10.08 7.40 5.02
N LYS A 83 -10.41 6.13 5.26
CA LYS A 83 -9.48 5.16 5.87
C LYS A 83 -8.28 4.88 4.96
N LEU A 84 -8.49 4.83 3.64
CA LEU A 84 -7.39 4.70 2.67
C LEU A 84 -6.43 5.89 2.73
N ARG A 85 -6.95 7.12 2.68
CA ARG A 85 -6.13 8.34 2.77
C ARG A 85 -5.38 8.41 4.10
N PHE A 86 -6.06 8.07 5.20
CA PHE A 86 -5.45 8.04 6.52
C PHE A 86 -4.30 7.03 6.60
N ALA A 87 -4.49 5.81 6.10
CA ALA A 87 -3.44 4.78 6.10
C ALA A 87 -2.19 5.23 5.34
N ILE A 88 -2.37 5.91 4.20
CA ILE A 88 -1.26 6.44 3.40
C ILE A 88 -0.56 7.59 4.12
N ALA A 89 -1.31 8.58 4.62
CA ALA A 89 -0.75 9.71 5.34
C ALA A 89 0.05 9.27 6.57
N HIS A 90 -0.54 8.38 7.38
CA HIS A 90 0.11 7.82 8.58
C HIS A 90 1.45 7.16 8.27
N TYR A 91 1.53 6.39 7.17
CA TYR A 91 2.79 5.78 6.75
C TYR A 91 3.84 6.82 6.37
N LEU A 92 3.46 7.80 5.53
CA LEU A 92 4.38 8.83 5.05
C LEU A 92 4.89 9.73 6.18
N ASP A 93 4.05 10.08 7.15
CA ASP A 93 4.44 10.87 8.32
C ASP A 93 5.45 10.11 9.20
N GLY A 94 5.27 8.79 9.35
CA GLY A 94 6.24 7.92 10.02
C GLY A 94 7.59 7.89 9.32
N GLU A 95 7.60 7.74 7.99
CA GLU A 95 8.82 7.75 7.18
C GLU A 95 9.56 9.09 7.23
N ILE A 96 8.84 10.21 7.18
CA ILE A 96 9.41 11.56 7.32
C ILE A 96 10.07 11.73 8.69
N SER A 97 9.39 11.28 9.75
CA SER A 97 9.90 11.37 11.12
C SER A 97 11.16 10.54 11.30
N ASN A 98 11.21 9.35 10.70
CA ASN A 98 12.37 8.45 10.78
C ASN A 98 13.59 9.01 10.02
N LYS A 99 13.37 9.63 8.85
CA LYS A 99 14.46 10.27 8.07
C LYS A 99 15.09 11.45 8.80
N ARG A 100 14.28 12.33 9.41
CA ARG A 100 14.78 13.49 10.17
C ARG A 100 15.67 13.11 11.35
N LYS A 101 15.45 11.93 11.94
CA LYS A 101 16.23 11.45 13.09
C LYS A 101 17.59 10.85 12.69
N GLY A 102 17.74 10.40 11.44
CA GLY A 102 18.98 9.81 10.92
C GLY A 102 20.01 10.84 10.44
N GLU A 103 19.59 12.06 10.13
CA GLU A 103 20.47 13.15 9.62
C GLU A 103 21.19 13.94 10.72
N SER A 104 21.04 13.57 12.00
CA SER A 104 21.63 14.29 13.15
C SER A 104 22.79 13.55 13.83
N ALA A 105 23.39 12.54 13.18
CA ALA A 105 24.34 11.62 13.80
C ALA A 105 25.79 11.69 13.26
N ASP A 106 26.18 12.76 12.57
CA ASP A 106 27.55 12.96 12.05
C ASP A 106 28.30 14.16 12.67
N GLY A 107 27.93 14.58 13.89
CA GLY A 107 28.65 15.57 14.68
C GLY A 107 29.77 14.99 15.53
#